data_AF-J4GIY3-F1
#
_entry.id   AF-J4GIY3-F1
#
_cell.length_a   1.000
_cell.length_b   1.000
_cell.length_c   1.000
_cell.angle_alpha   90.00
_cell.angle_beta   90.00
_cell.angle_gamma   90.00
#
_symmetry.space_group_name_H-M   'P 1'
#
loop_
_entity.id
_entity.type
_entity.pdbx_description
1 polymer ?
#
loop_
_entity_poly.entity_id
_entity_poly.type
_entity_poly.pdbx_seq_one_letter_code
_entity_poly.pdbx_strand_id
1 'polypeptide(L)'
;MLDNNSRAVNKPNQFEGDKGKSKEFLDELYLYFEGNSKKIQTDKDKVQCALSYIKGPAQFFVHTIITDAQEPISDSKDAPLKGLPSWANFRKSFIQTFGVEDNTQAALNEISKCTWDKCGGNGLQFVTTLQPLLQASRLNKLGQIRELQHLIPPALLLKISA
;
A
#
# COMPACT_ATOMS: atom_id res chain seq x y z
N MET A 1 -40.29 -15.99 14.11
CA MET A 1 -38.83 -15.81 14.26
C MET A 1 -38.31 -15.34 12.92
N LEU A 2 -37.66 -14.17 12.87
CA LEU A 2 -37.07 -13.67 11.62
C LEU A 2 -35.68 -14.28 11.49
N ASP A 3 -35.52 -15.12 10.47
CA ASP A 3 -34.25 -15.69 10.06
C ASP A 3 -33.33 -14.55 9.63
N ASN A 4 -32.48 -14.13 10.56
CA ASN A 4 -31.39 -13.22 10.25
C ASN A 4 -30.38 -13.99 9.40
N ASN A 5 -30.53 -13.89 8.08
CA ASN A 5 -29.46 -14.09 7.13
C ASN A 5 -28.36 -13.06 7.40
N SER A 6 -27.62 -13.26 8.49
CA SER A 6 -26.35 -12.61 8.77
C SER A 6 -25.43 -13.03 7.65
N ARG A 7 -25.36 -12.20 6.61
CA ARG A 7 -24.38 -12.33 5.52
C ARG A 7 -23.01 -12.28 6.17
N ALA A 8 -22.47 -13.45 6.51
CA ALA A 8 -21.23 -13.57 7.25
C ALA A 8 -20.14 -12.97 6.37
N VAL A 9 -19.57 -11.84 6.79
CA VAL A 9 -18.42 -11.26 6.11
C VAL A 9 -17.23 -12.19 6.37
N ASN A 10 -16.52 -12.53 5.30
CA ASN A 10 -15.35 -13.40 5.38
C ASN A 10 -14.31 -12.78 6.32
N LYS A 11 -13.62 -13.64 7.07
CA LYS A 11 -12.50 -13.20 7.89
C LYS A 11 -11.36 -12.72 6.98
N PRO A 12 -10.60 -11.69 7.39
CA PRO A 12 -9.39 -11.29 6.69
C PRO A 12 -8.39 -12.44 6.61
N ASN A 13 -7.62 -12.46 5.53
CA ASN A 13 -6.49 -13.35 5.40
C ASN A 13 -5.38 -12.96 6.38
N GLN A 14 -4.52 -13.92 6.75
CA GLN A 14 -3.34 -13.59 7.55
C GLN A 14 -2.37 -12.74 6.73
N PHE A 15 -1.82 -11.72 7.36
CA PHE A 15 -0.82 -10.86 6.76
C PHE A 15 0.58 -11.25 7.23
N GLU A 16 1.39 -11.73 6.30
CA GLU A 16 2.74 -12.24 6.57
C GLU A 16 3.86 -11.23 6.24
N GLY A 17 3.50 -10.03 5.75
CA GLY A 17 4.45 -8.97 5.45
C GLY A 17 4.65 -8.65 3.97
N ASP A 18 3.88 -9.28 3.08
CA ASP A 18 3.90 -8.98 1.65
C ASP A 18 3.42 -7.55 1.39
N LYS A 19 4.36 -6.66 1.03
CA LYS A 19 4.06 -5.26 0.77
C LYS A 19 3.03 -5.07 -0.34
N GLY A 20 3.02 -5.94 -1.35
CA GLY A 20 2.06 -5.91 -2.46
C GLY A 20 0.61 -6.16 -2.01
N LYS A 21 0.42 -6.86 -0.89
CA LYS A 21 -0.89 -7.17 -0.30
C LYS A 21 -1.30 -6.24 0.85
N SER A 22 -0.46 -5.26 1.19
CA SER A 22 -0.73 -4.34 2.30
C SER A 22 -2.07 -3.61 2.16
N LYS A 23 -2.40 -3.15 0.95
CA LYS A 23 -3.68 -2.49 0.65
C LYS A 23 -4.85 -3.48 0.74
N GLU A 24 -4.71 -4.64 0.11
CA GLU A 24 -5.73 -5.70 0.13
C GLU A 24 -6.08 -6.08 1.57
N PHE A 25 -5.07 -6.28 2.42
CA PHE A 25 -5.27 -6.58 3.84
C PHE A 25 -6.04 -5.47 4.59
N LEU A 26 -5.72 -4.18 4.34
CA LEU A 26 -6.46 -3.07 4.95
C LEU A 26 -7.91 -2.98 4.45
N ASP A 27 -8.16 -3.29 3.18
CA ASP A 27 -9.50 -3.30 2.59
C ASP A 27 -10.33 -4.48 3.17
N GLU A 28 -9.73 -5.67 3.33
CA GLU A 28 -10.36 -6.81 3.99
C GLU A 28 -10.71 -6.51 5.46
N LEU A 29 -9.81 -5.87 6.20
CA LEU A 29 -10.08 -5.44 7.58
C LEU A 29 -11.23 -4.45 7.64
N TYR A 30 -11.27 -3.47 6.73
CA TYR A 30 -12.36 -2.51 6.67
C TYR A 30 -13.72 -3.21 6.49
N LEU A 31 -13.83 -4.10 5.49
CA LEU A 31 -15.06 -4.85 5.24
C LEU A 31 -15.45 -5.73 6.45
N TYR A 32 -14.47 -6.37 7.08
CA TYR A 32 -14.71 -7.19 8.26
C TYR A 32 -15.22 -6.36 9.44
N PHE A 33 -14.69 -5.15 9.65
CA PHE A 33 -15.16 -4.25 10.71
C PHE A 33 -16.59 -3.78 10.46
N GLU A 34 -16.93 -3.39 9.23
CA GLU A 34 -18.29 -2.99 8.85
C GLU A 34 -19.28 -4.14 9.07
N GLY A 35 -18.90 -5.36 8.67
CA GLY A 35 -19.70 -6.57 8.89
C GLY A 35 -19.86 -6.99 10.36
N ASN A 36 -18.95 -6.53 11.24
CA ASN A 36 -18.91 -6.89 12.66
C ASN A 36 -19.02 -5.67 13.58
N SER A 37 -19.66 -4.59 13.11
CA SER A 37 -19.74 -3.30 13.78
C SER A 37 -20.27 -3.34 15.21
N LYS A 38 -21.11 -4.33 15.56
CA LYS A 38 -21.58 -4.55 16.94
C LYS A 38 -20.46 -4.96 17.90
N LYS A 39 -19.43 -5.68 17.42
CA LYS A 39 -18.31 -6.20 18.23
C LYS A 39 -17.06 -5.35 18.11
N ILE A 40 -16.86 -4.69 16.96
CA ILE A 40 -15.66 -3.90 16.66
C ILE A 40 -16.09 -2.45 16.51
N GLN A 41 -16.13 -1.72 17.63
CA GLN A 41 -16.66 -0.35 17.67
C GLN A 41 -15.53 0.66 17.84
N THR A 42 -14.64 0.40 18.77
CA THR A 42 -13.59 1.34 19.17
C THR A 42 -12.33 1.16 18.34
N ASP A 43 -11.49 2.18 18.31
CA ASP A 43 -10.16 2.09 17.70
C ASP A 43 -9.32 0.98 18.35
N LYS A 44 -9.44 0.80 19.67
CA LYS A 44 -8.81 -0.30 20.40
C LYS A 44 -9.23 -1.65 19.83
N ASP A 45 -10.52 -1.86 19.60
CA ASP A 45 -11.04 -3.13 19.05
C ASP A 45 -10.51 -3.37 17.64
N LYS A 46 -10.48 -2.33 16.80
CA LYS A 46 -9.97 -2.40 15.42
C LYS A 46 -8.49 -2.75 15.39
N VAL A 47 -7.68 -2.08 16.20
CA VAL A 47 -6.24 -2.33 16.27
C VAL A 47 -5.95 -3.72 16.83
N GLN A 48 -6.63 -4.12 17.91
CA GLN A 48 -6.49 -5.46 18.48
C GLN A 48 -6.89 -6.54 17.47
N CYS A 49 -7.97 -6.32 16.71
CA CYS A 49 -8.40 -7.23 15.66
C CYS A 49 -7.35 -7.31 14.55
N ALA A 50 -6.87 -6.19 14.02
CA ALA A 50 -5.85 -6.17 12.97
C ALA A 50 -4.56 -6.88 13.39
N LEU A 51 -4.05 -6.59 14.60
CA LEU A 51 -2.86 -7.25 15.15
C LEU A 51 -3.03 -8.77 15.25
N SER A 52 -4.24 -9.26 15.50
CA SER A 52 -4.52 -10.72 15.59
C SER A 52 -4.34 -11.47 14.27
N TYR A 53 -4.46 -10.77 13.13
CA TYR A 53 -4.30 -11.33 11.78
C TYR A 53 -2.88 -11.12 11.21
N ILE A 54 -2.00 -10.37 11.87
CA ILE A 54 -0.60 -10.23 11.45
C ILE A 54 0.21 -11.39 12.05
N LYS A 55 0.86 -12.18 11.20
CA LYS A 55 1.56 -13.41 11.57
C LYS A 55 2.87 -13.56 10.79
N GLY A 56 3.63 -14.61 11.10
CA GLY A 56 4.82 -14.97 10.36
C GLY A 56 5.89 -13.86 10.40
N PRO A 57 6.58 -13.59 9.27
CA PRO A 57 7.64 -12.59 9.22
C PRO A 57 7.21 -11.18 9.64
N ALA A 58 5.94 -10.78 9.44
CA ALA A 58 5.43 -9.47 9.86
C ALA A 58 5.20 -9.32 11.36
N GLN A 59 5.37 -10.39 12.15
CA GLN A 59 5.09 -10.36 13.58
C GLN A 59 5.95 -9.36 14.36
N PHE A 60 7.12 -8.95 13.83
CA PHE A 60 7.93 -7.89 14.45
C PHE A 60 7.13 -6.59 14.63
N PHE A 61 6.26 -6.24 13.67
CA PHE A 61 5.44 -5.04 13.75
C PHE A 61 4.45 -5.10 14.91
N VAL A 62 3.89 -6.29 15.18
CA VAL A 62 3.02 -6.52 16.34
C VAL A 62 3.79 -6.29 17.63
N HIS A 63 5.03 -6.77 17.71
CA HIS A 63 5.87 -6.59 18.90
C HIS A 63 6.16 -5.10 19.13
N THR A 64 6.53 -4.36 18.08
CA THR A 64 6.75 -2.90 18.17
C THR A 64 5.54 -2.18 18.73
N ILE A 65 4.33 -2.45 18.20
CA ILE A 65 3.11 -1.79 18.68
C ILE A 65 2.79 -2.15 20.13
N ILE A 66 2.99 -3.41 20.53
CA ILE A 66 2.73 -3.84 21.92
C ILE A 66 3.75 -3.21 22.87
N THR A 67 5.03 -3.19 22.50
CA THR A 67 6.09 -2.57 23.31
C THR A 67 5.79 -1.09 23.52
N ASP A 68 5.52 -0.34 22.45
CA ASP A 68 5.16 1.09 22.54
C ASP A 68 3.91 1.32 23.40
N ALA A 69 2.89 0.46 23.26
CA ALA A 69 1.67 0.54 24.04
C ALA A 69 1.88 0.28 25.54
N GLN A 70 2.91 -0.51 25.89
CA GLN A 70 3.30 -0.82 27.26
C GLN A 70 4.25 0.21 27.86
N GLU A 71 4.71 1.21 27.09
CA GLU A 71 5.51 2.27 27.63
C GLU A 71 4.67 3.22 28.50
N PRO A 72 5.20 3.68 29.65
CA PRO A 72 4.60 4.74 30.43
C PRO A 72 4.51 6.05 29.64
N ILE A 73 3.48 6.84 29.89
CA ILE A 73 3.35 8.20 29.30
C ILE A 73 4.35 9.19 29.93
N SER A 74 4.91 8.87 31.10
CA SER A 74 5.94 9.67 31.78
C SER A 74 6.78 8.80 32.72
N ASP A 75 7.92 9.31 33.19
CA ASP A 75 8.83 8.61 34.12
C ASP A 75 8.27 8.43 35.56
N SER A 76 7.04 8.87 35.82
CA SER A 76 6.38 8.65 37.10
C SER A 76 6.04 7.16 37.27
N LYS A 77 6.29 6.62 38.48
CA LYS A 77 6.01 5.21 38.82
C LYS A 77 4.53 4.82 38.68
N ASP A 78 3.64 5.80 38.78
CA ASP A 78 2.19 5.61 38.67
C ASP A 78 1.63 6.11 37.32
N ALA A 79 2.51 6.39 36.35
CA ALA A 79 2.08 6.87 35.05
C ALA A 79 1.27 5.80 34.32
N PRO A 80 0.10 6.15 33.75
CA PRO A 80 -0.63 5.24 32.89
C PRO A 80 0.21 4.87 31.66
N LEU A 81 -0.01 3.65 31.17
CA LEU A 81 0.59 3.19 29.93
C LEU A 81 -0.04 3.93 28.74
N LYS A 82 0.74 4.11 27.67
CA LYS A 82 0.26 4.76 26.43
C LYS A 82 -0.97 4.07 25.85
N GLY A 83 -1.02 2.74 25.94
CA GLY A 83 -2.08 1.93 25.35
C GLY A 83 -1.94 1.78 23.83
N LEU A 84 -2.86 1.02 23.22
CA LEU A 84 -2.83 0.80 21.78
C LEU A 84 -3.07 2.13 21.02
N PRO A 85 -2.43 2.31 19.86
CA PRO A 85 -2.63 3.52 19.05
C PRO A 85 -4.08 3.64 18.56
N SER A 86 -4.46 4.84 18.12
CA SER A 86 -5.68 5.02 17.34
C SER A 86 -5.62 4.23 16.02
N TRP A 87 -6.77 3.93 15.43
CA TRP A 87 -6.84 3.21 14.16
C TRP A 87 -6.13 3.98 13.03
N ALA A 88 -6.24 5.31 13.06
CA ALA A 88 -5.54 6.18 12.10
C ALA A 88 -4.01 6.08 12.25
N ASN A 89 -3.49 6.12 13.48
CA ASN A 89 -2.05 6.01 13.73
C ASN A 89 -1.54 4.61 13.39
N PHE A 90 -2.29 3.55 13.71
CA PHE A 90 -1.99 2.19 13.30
C PHE A 90 -1.87 2.07 11.77
N ARG A 91 -2.87 2.56 11.02
CA ARG A 91 -2.85 2.50 9.54
C ARG A 91 -1.64 3.25 8.98
N LYS A 92 -1.32 4.42 9.54
CA LYS A 92 -0.15 5.20 9.13
C LYS A 92 1.13 4.40 9.33
N SER A 93 1.37 3.87 10.53
CA SER A 93 2.56 3.06 10.81
C SER A 93 2.60 1.79 9.95
N PHE A 94 1.46 1.12 9.76
CA PHE A 94 1.36 -0.07 8.93
C PHE A 94 1.74 0.21 7.47
N ILE A 95 1.22 1.30 6.88
CA ILE A 95 1.57 1.70 5.51
C ILE A 95 3.03 2.16 5.42
N GLN A 96 3.57 2.80 6.45
CA GLN A 96 5.00 3.15 6.48
C GLN A 96 5.89 1.90 6.49
N THR A 97 5.50 0.85 7.21
CA THR A 97 6.27 -0.40 7.30
C THR A 97 6.09 -1.29 6.07
N PHE A 98 4.85 -1.49 5.64
CA PHE A 98 4.47 -2.49 4.64
C PHE A 98 3.87 -1.91 3.36
N GLY A 99 3.69 -0.60 3.26
CA GLY A 99 3.28 0.02 2.02
C GLY A 99 4.30 -0.28 0.92
N VAL A 100 3.79 -0.48 -0.29
CA VAL A 100 4.66 -0.41 -1.47
C VAL A 100 5.18 1.01 -1.54
N GLU A 101 6.50 1.15 -1.52
CA GLU A 101 7.17 2.44 -1.66
C GLU A 101 6.58 3.13 -2.89
N ASP A 102 6.12 4.37 -2.72
CA ASP A 102 5.53 5.12 -3.82
C ASP A 102 6.65 5.59 -4.75
N ASN A 103 7.15 4.63 -5.52
CA ASN A 103 8.15 4.84 -6.55
C ASN A 103 7.57 5.62 -7.72
N THR A 104 6.35 6.19 -7.64
CA THR A 104 5.78 7.02 -8.70
C THR A 104 6.75 8.15 -9.06
N GLN A 105 7.25 8.91 -8.07
CA GLN A 105 8.17 10.01 -8.36
C GLN A 105 9.54 9.50 -8.85
N ALA A 106 10.03 8.39 -8.29
CA ALA A 106 11.27 7.78 -8.77
C ALA A 106 11.13 7.28 -10.21
N ALA A 107 10.02 6.63 -10.54
CA ALA A 107 9.69 6.16 -11.87
C ALA A 107 9.52 7.32 -12.85
N LEU A 108 8.82 8.38 -12.47
CA LEU A 108 8.70 9.60 -13.28
C LEU A 108 10.06 10.27 -13.50
N ASN A 109 10.92 10.33 -12.48
CA ASN A 109 12.27 10.85 -12.60
C ASN A 109 13.13 9.99 -13.55
N GLU A 110 13.02 8.66 -13.49
CA GLU A 110 13.74 7.77 -14.40
C GLU A 110 13.17 7.83 -15.83
N ILE A 111 11.85 7.92 -15.99
CA ILE A 111 11.17 8.17 -17.28
C ILE A 111 11.68 9.48 -17.90
N SER A 112 11.79 10.56 -17.12
CA SER A 112 12.29 11.85 -17.63
C SER A 112 13.75 11.83 -18.06
N LYS A 113 14.54 10.88 -17.55
CA LYS A 113 15.96 10.69 -17.91
C LYS A 113 16.13 9.77 -19.12
N CYS A 114 15.08 9.03 -19.51
CA CYS A 114 15.11 8.24 -20.71
C CYS A 114 15.25 9.15 -21.93
N THR A 115 16.08 8.72 -22.86
CA THR A 115 16.07 9.20 -24.24
C THR A 115 15.98 7.97 -25.13
N TRP A 116 15.60 8.15 -26.39
CA TRP A 116 15.62 7.06 -27.37
C TRP A 116 16.93 6.26 -27.32
N ASP A 117 18.07 6.96 -27.34
CA ASP A 117 19.39 6.31 -27.33
C ASP A 117 19.73 5.64 -25.99
N LYS A 118 19.27 6.19 -24.86
CA LYS A 118 19.53 5.63 -23.52
C LYS A 118 18.64 4.43 -23.18
N CYS A 119 17.38 4.47 -23.58
CA CYS A 119 16.39 3.47 -23.17
C CYS A 119 16.10 2.41 -24.22
N GLY A 120 16.69 2.56 -25.40
CA GLY A 120 16.80 1.50 -26.38
C GLY A 120 17.00 2.10 -27.75
N GLY A 121 18.21 2.00 -28.28
CA GLY A 121 18.55 2.43 -29.65
C GLY A 121 17.74 1.72 -30.75
N ASN A 122 16.77 0.86 -30.38
CA ASN A 122 15.69 0.37 -31.21
C ASN A 122 14.37 0.30 -30.41
N GLY A 123 13.24 0.28 -31.13
CA GLY A 123 11.91 0.35 -30.53
C GLY A 123 11.56 -0.80 -29.56
N LEU A 124 12.12 -2.00 -29.75
CA LEU A 124 11.85 -3.14 -28.87
C LEU A 124 12.50 -2.96 -27.50
N GLN A 125 13.77 -2.54 -27.47
CA GLN A 125 14.46 -2.23 -26.21
C GLN A 125 13.82 -1.02 -25.52
N PHE A 126 13.41 -0.01 -26.29
CA PHE A 126 12.73 1.18 -25.76
C PHE A 126 11.46 0.83 -24.98
N VAL A 127 10.59 -0.03 -25.55
CA VAL A 127 9.37 -0.49 -24.88
C VAL A 127 9.69 -1.38 -23.68
N THR A 128 10.65 -2.29 -23.81
CA THR A 128 11.02 -3.24 -22.74
C THR A 128 11.55 -2.51 -21.49
N THR A 129 12.30 -1.42 -21.70
CA THR A 129 12.85 -0.59 -20.61
C THR A 129 11.79 0.29 -19.95
N LEU A 130 10.90 0.91 -20.73
CA LEU A 130 9.93 1.88 -20.23
C LEU A 130 8.67 1.24 -19.62
N GLN A 131 8.27 0.05 -20.08
CA GLN A 131 7.06 -0.62 -19.60
C GLN A 131 7.00 -0.77 -18.07
N PRO A 132 8.02 -1.31 -17.37
CA PRO A 132 7.96 -1.41 -15.90
C PRO A 132 7.92 -0.05 -15.21
N LEU A 133 8.59 0.97 -15.77
CA LEU A 133 8.57 2.34 -15.22
C LEU A 133 7.19 2.98 -15.37
N LEU A 134 6.54 2.81 -16.53
CA LEU A 134 5.19 3.33 -16.76
C LEU A 134 4.17 2.68 -15.83
N GLN A 135 4.31 1.39 -15.52
CA GLN A 135 3.47 0.71 -14.52
C GLN A 135 3.72 1.27 -13.11
N ALA A 136 4.98 1.52 -12.75
CA ALA A 136 5.35 2.10 -11.45
C ALA A 136 4.94 3.59 -11.32
N SER A 137 4.84 4.32 -12.43
CA SER A 137 4.43 5.74 -12.46
C SER A 137 2.95 5.97 -12.16
N ARG A 138 2.13 4.92 -12.17
CA ARG A 138 0.66 4.99 -11.99
C ARG A 138 -0.06 5.97 -12.92
N LEU A 139 0.59 6.42 -14.00
CA LEU A 139 -0.02 7.27 -15.01
C LEU A 139 -1.19 6.53 -15.67
N ASN A 140 -2.29 7.24 -15.92
CA ASN A 140 -3.36 6.72 -16.77
C ASN A 140 -2.88 6.58 -18.22
N LYS A 141 -3.66 5.88 -19.07
CA LYS A 141 -3.28 5.64 -20.48
C LYS A 141 -2.91 6.92 -21.24
N LEU A 142 -3.63 8.02 -21.02
CA LEU A 142 -3.35 9.31 -21.68
C LEU A 142 -2.04 9.94 -21.18
N GLY A 143 -1.76 9.85 -19.87
CA GLY A 143 -0.50 10.27 -19.28
C GLY A 143 0.68 9.48 -19.83
N GLN A 144 0.55 8.15 -19.89
CA GLN A 144 1.58 7.29 -20.48
C GLN A 144 1.86 7.62 -21.94
N ILE A 145 0.82 7.88 -22.75
CA ILE A 145 0.98 8.27 -24.16
C ILE A 145 1.71 9.60 -24.28
N ARG A 146 1.39 10.60 -23.46
CA ARG A 146 2.07 11.90 -23.47
C ARG A 146 3.56 11.77 -23.14
N GLU A 147 3.89 11.02 -22.10
CA GLU A 147 5.30 10.76 -21.75
C GLU A 147 6.04 10.07 -22.90
N LEU A 148 5.45 9.02 -23.48
CA LEU A 148 6.05 8.31 -24.61
C LEU A 148 6.26 9.22 -25.84
N GLN A 149 5.30 10.12 -26.13
CA GLN A 149 5.43 11.08 -27.23
C GLN A 149 6.59 12.07 -27.02
N HIS A 150 6.87 12.46 -25.77
CA HIS A 150 8.01 13.32 -25.45
C HIS A 150 9.36 12.61 -25.57
N LEU A 151 9.39 11.29 -25.38
CA LEU A 151 10.62 10.50 -25.37
C LEU A 151 11.00 9.95 -26.76
N ILE A 152 10.05 9.88 -27.70
CA ILE A 152 10.27 9.39 -29.06
C ILE A 152 10.70 10.54 -29.99
N PRO A 153 11.76 10.38 -30.80
CA PRO A 153 12.20 11.37 -31.76
C PRO A 153 11.08 11.78 -32.74
N PRO A 154 10.89 13.08 -33.03
CA PRO A 154 9.85 13.55 -33.94
C PRO A 154 9.86 12.87 -35.32
N ALA A 155 11.06 12.56 -35.84
CA ALA A 155 11.24 11.87 -37.12
C ALA A 155 10.64 10.45 -37.15
N LEU A 156 10.52 9.79 -35.99
CA LEU A 156 9.89 8.48 -35.87
C LEU A 156 8.37 8.60 -35.65
N LEU A 157 7.91 9.65 -34.95
CA LEU A 157 6.48 9.92 -34.78
C LEU A 157 5.75 10.17 -36.11
N LEU A 158 6.43 10.85 -37.05
CA LEU A 158 5.90 11.11 -38.40
C LEU A 158 5.66 9.83 -39.21
N LYS A 159 6.33 8.72 -38.87
CA LYS A 159 6.15 7.41 -39.55
C LYS A 159 5.02 6.56 -38.96
N ILE A 160 4.50 6.93 -37.80
CA ILE A 160 3.40 6.22 -37.11
C ILE A 160 2.04 6.83 -37.46
N SER A 161 2.03 8.06 -37.99
CA SER A 161 0.82 8.84 -38.32
C SER A 161 0.45 8.82 -39.82
N ALA A 162 1.12 7.97 -40.60
CA ALA A 162 0.83 7.69 -42.01
C ALA A 162 0.40 6.22 -42.17
#